data_AF-A0A837ISM8-F1
#
_entry.id   AF-A0A837ISM8-F1
#
_cell.length_a   1.000
_cell.length_b   1.000
_cell.length_c   1.000
_cell.angle_alpha   90.00
_cell.angle_beta   90.00
_cell.angle_gamma   90.00
#
_symmetry.space_group_name_H-M   'P 1'
#
loop_
_entity.id
_entity.type
_entity.pdbx_description
1 polymer ?
#
loop_
_entity_poly.entity_id
_entity_poly.type
_entity_poly.pdbx_seq_one_letter_code
_entity_poly.pdbx_strand_id
1 'polypeptide(L)' 'TIFGIVIKMFPNINNMKIYLICGKTDLRKGIDGLAALVTEAFSLDAYDNAIFLFCGTRSDRFK' A
#
# COMPACT_ATOMS: atom_id res chain seq x y z
N THR A 1 8.04 -14.23 -6.12
CA THR A 1 6.68 -13.89 -6.60
C THR A 1 5.80 -13.73 -5.38
N ILE A 2 5.37 -12.51 -5.06
CA ILE A 2 4.59 -12.23 -3.84
C ILE A 2 3.15 -12.73 -4.09
N PHE A 3 2.96 -14.06 -4.01
CA PHE A 3 1.64 -14.68 -4.11
C PHE A 3 0.81 -14.23 -2.91
N GLY A 4 -0.04 -13.23 -3.12
CA GLY A 4 -1.06 -12.83 -2.15
C GLY A 4 -1.10 -11.36 -1.77
N ILE A 5 -0.32 -10.46 -2.40
CA ILE A 5 -0.62 -9.03 -2.30
C ILE A 5 -1.54 -8.62 -3.46
N VAL A 6 -2.77 -8.26 -3.12
CA VAL A 6 -3.79 -7.74 -4.03
C VAL A 6 -3.97 -6.25 -3.74
N ILE A 7 -3.96 -5.43 -4.78
CA ILE A 7 -4.33 -4.02 -4.66
C ILE A 7 -5.79 -3.85 -5.05
N LYS A 8 -6.52 -3.11 -4.21
CA LYS A 8 -7.87 -2.66 -4.51
C LYS A 8 -7.91 -1.14 -4.50
N MET A 9 -8.19 -0.54 -5.66
CA MET A 9 -8.45 0.90 -5.75
C MET A 9 -9.92 1.18 -5.45
N PHE A 10 -10.15 2.15 -4.57
CA PHE A 10 -11.49 2.64 -4.26
C PHE A 10 -11.68 4.04 -4.85
N PRO A 11 -12.80 4.29 -5.56
CA PRO A 11 -13.13 5.62 -6.02
C PRO A 11 -13.46 6.51 -4.80
N ASN A 12 -12.84 7.69 -4.70
CA ASN A 12 -13.13 8.66 -3.65
C ASN A 12 -13.91 9.86 -4.21
N ILE A 13 -14.62 10.53 -3.30
CA ILE A 13 -15.52 11.66 -3.53
C ILE A 13 -14.76 12.95 -3.88
N ASN A 14 -13.49 13.08 -3.46
CA ASN A 14 -12.68 14.30 -3.62
C ASN A 14 -11.51 14.15 -4.61
N ASN A 15 -11.62 13.29 -5.64
CA ASN A 15 -10.57 13.08 -6.64
C ASN A 15 -9.24 12.48 -6.12
N MET A 16 -9.19 12.04 -4.86
CA MET A 16 -8.05 11.36 -4.24
C MET A 16 -8.09 9.86 -4.54
N LYS A 17 -6.97 9.26 -4.91
CA LYS A 17 -6.90 7.81 -5.14
C LYS A 17 -6.67 7.09 -3.81
N ILE A 18 -7.43 6.05 -3.51
CA ILE A 18 -7.20 5.23 -2.31
C ILE A 18 -6.87 3.82 -2.75
N TYR A 19 -5.67 3.36 -2.38
CA TYR A 19 -5.18 2.02 -2.64
C TYR A 19 -5.14 1.23 -1.34
N LEU A 20 -5.84 0.10 -1.30
CA LEU A 20 -5.72 -0.87 -0.23
C LEU A 20 -4.83 -2.03 -0.71
N ILE A 21 -3.68 -2.18 -0.06
CA ILE A 21 -2.73 -3.25 -0.30
C ILE A 21 -3.07 -4.39 0.66
N CYS A 22 -3.86 -5.34 0.15
CA CYS A 22 -4.31 -6.52 0.88
C CYS A 22 -3.27 -7.63 0.73
N GLY A 23 -2.61 -8.04 1.81
CA GLY A 23 -1.68 -9.17 1.79
C GLY A 23 -0.62 -9.05 2.87
N LYS A 24 0.29 -10.03 2.94
CA LYS A 24 1.40 -9.98 3.92
C LYS A 24 2.40 -8.90 3.52
N THR A 25 2.19 -7.67 4.00
CA THR A 25 3.14 -6.56 3.86
C THR A 25 3.94 -6.41 5.14
N ASP A 26 5.27 -6.36 5.01
CA ASP A 26 6.14 -6.10 6.16
C ASP A 26 6.22 -4.59 6.44
N LEU A 27 5.40 -4.12 7.40
CA LEU A 27 5.38 -2.73 7.84
C LEU A 27 6.69 -2.29 8.54
N ARG A 28 7.62 -3.21 8.82
CA ARG A 28 8.94 -2.87 9.40
C ARG A 28 9.85 -2.17 8.39
N LYS A 29 9.54 -2.22 7.09
CA LYS A 29 10.29 -1.53 6.03
C LYS A 29 10.26 -0.01 6.13
N GLY A 30 9.39 0.56 6.98
CA GLY A 30 9.24 2.00 7.12
C GLY A 30 8.58 2.63 5.89
N ILE A 31 8.50 3.97 5.88
CA ILE A 31 7.83 4.71 4.80
C ILE A 31 8.57 4.51 3.48
N ASP A 32 9.90 4.67 3.48
CA ASP A 32 10.71 4.58 2.26
C ASP A 32 10.65 3.18 1.62
N GLY A 33 10.74 2.13 2.44
CA GLY A 33 10.67 0.76 1.93
C GLY A 33 9.25 0.35 1.50
N LEU A 34 8.21 0.99 2.03
CA LEU A 34 6.84 0.83 1.52
C LEU A 34 6.63 1.63 0.23
N ALA A 35 7.19 2.83 0.11
CA ALA A 35 7.16 3.62 -1.12
C ALA A 35 7.89 2.90 -2.27
N ALA A 36 9.08 2.35 -2.00
CA ALA A 36 9.80 1.52 -2.96
C ALA A 36 8.98 0.30 -3.39
N LEU A 37 8.26 -0.34 -2.47
CA LEU A 37 7.36 -1.46 -2.78
C LEU A 37 6.19 -1.01 -3.67
N VAL A 38 5.63 0.18 -3.46
CA VAL A 38 4.58 0.75 -4.32
C VAL A 38 5.10 0.99 -5.75
N THR A 39 6.26 1.60 -5.87
CA THR A 39 6.86 1.93 -7.17
C THR A 39 7.34 0.69 -7.92
N GLU A 40 8.09 -0.21 -7.25
CA GLU A 40 8.72 -1.35 -7.89
C GLU A 40 7.76 -2.53 -8.12
N ALA A 41 6.90 -2.86 -7.14
CA ALA A 41 6.06 -4.05 -7.23
C ALA A 41 4.72 -3.78 -7.94
N PHE A 42 4.23 -2.54 -7.91
CA PHE A 42 2.92 -2.18 -8.44
C PHE A 42 2.97 -1.13 -9.55
N SER A 43 4.15 -0.58 -9.86
CA SER A 43 4.33 0.47 -10.87
C SER A 43 3.42 1.68 -10.65
N LEU A 44 3.13 1.99 -9.38
CA LEU A 44 2.36 3.16 -8.97
C LEU A 44 3.30 4.26 -8.47
N ASP A 45 2.87 5.51 -8.60
CA ASP A 45 3.62 6.63 -8.03
C ASP A 45 3.24 6.82 -6.56
N ALA A 46 4.19 6.57 -5.66
CA ALA A 46 4.01 6.75 -4.22
C ALA A 46 3.86 8.22 -3.80
N TYR A 47 4.21 9.17 -4.67
CA TYR A 47 4.18 10.62 -4.39
C TYR A 47 3.04 11.36 -5.09
N ASP A 48 2.20 10.66 -5.85
CA ASP A 48 0.96 11.21 -6.42
C ASP A 48 -0.07 11.52 -5.31
N ASN A 49 -1.14 12.23 -5.64
CA ASN A 49 -2.28 12.50 -4.75
C ASN A 49 -3.08 11.22 -4.47
N ALA A 50 -2.47 10.31 -3.71
CA ALA A 50 -2.96 8.99 -3.40
C ALA A 50 -2.67 8.61 -1.95
N ILE A 51 -3.57 7.83 -1.37
CA ILE A 51 -3.42 7.25 -0.03
C ILE A 51 -3.21 5.74 -0.21
N PHE A 52 -2.11 5.24 0.35
CA PHE A 52 -1.77 3.82 0.35
C PHE A 52 -2.00 3.24 1.75
N LEU A 53 -2.93 2.29 1.86
CA LEU A 53 -3.22 1.57 3.10
C LEU A 53 -2.61 0.18 3.03
N PHE A 54 -1.74 -0.14 3.98
CA PHE A 54 -1.09 -1.44 4.06
C PHE A 54 -1.62 -2.23 5.25
N CYS A 55 -2.04 -3.48 5.01
CA CYS A 55 -2.32 -4.40 6.10
C CYS A 55 -1.05 -5.17 6.50
N GLY A 56 -0.62 -4.98 7.74
CA GLY A 56 0.43 -5.81 8.34
C GLY A 56 -0.06 -7.22 8.64
N THR A 57 0.88 -8.14 8.91
CA THR A 57 0.59 -9.53 9.30
C THR A 57 0.06 -9.68 10.73
N ARG A 58 0.28 -8.68 11.59
CA ARG A 58 -0.24 -8.65 12.95
C ARG A 58 -1.20 -7.48 13.08
N SER A 59 -2.37 -7.75 13.67
CA SER A 59 -3.43 -6.78 13.94
C SER A 59 -3.17 -5.92 15.18
N ASP A 60 -2.02 -6.11 15.85
CA ASP A 60 -1.68 -5.46 17.12
C ASP A 60 -1.03 -4.08 16.97
N ARG A 61 -0.71 -3.66 15.73
CA ARG A 61 0.01 -2.41 15.47
C ARG A 61 -0.61 -1.66 14.30
N PHE A 62 -1.18 -0.50 14.60
CA PHE A 62 -1.57 0.50 13.60
C PHE A 62 -0.41 1.47 13.39
N LYS A 63 -0.12 1.80 12.14
CA LYS A 63 0.94 2.73 11.73
C LYS A 63 0.44 3.60 10.60
#